data_AF-A0A933QVI3-F1
#
_entry.id   AF-A0A933QVI3-F1
#
_cell.length_a   1.000
_cell.length_b   1.000
_cell.length_c   1.000
_cell.angle_alpha   90.00
_cell.angle_beta   90.00
_cell.angle_gamma   90.00
#
_symmetry.space_group_name_H-M   'P 1'
#
loop_
_entity.id
_entity.type
_entity.pdbx_description
1 polymer ?
#
loop_
_entity_poly.entity_id
_entity_poly.type
_entity_poly.pdbx_seq_one_letter_code
_entity_poly.pdbx_strand_id
1 'polypeptide(L)'
;MRNGICPKCNSTQVYCGLATEGEGLTAGSYASQVEVATDETCATLWVDTYICSSCGYLEMHVANRAELSILMQADGWRKVS
;
A
#
# COMPACT_ATOMS: atom_id res chain seq x y z
N MET A 1 2.15 -9.93 4.86
CA MET A 1 2.46 -10.66 3.61
C MET A 1 3.87 -10.43 3.05
N ARG A 2 4.62 -9.37 3.43
CA ARG A 2 6.02 -9.17 2.95
C ARG A 2 6.99 -10.35 3.17
N ASN A 3 6.72 -11.19 4.18
CA ASN A 3 7.46 -12.42 4.45
C ASN A 3 6.90 -13.67 3.74
N GLY A 4 6.00 -13.49 2.76
CA GLY A 4 5.34 -14.58 2.03
C GLY A 4 4.21 -15.28 2.78
N ILE A 5 3.80 -14.80 3.96
CA ILE A 5 2.76 -15.42 4.79
C ILE A 5 1.56 -14.49 4.96
N CYS A 6 0.35 -15.03 4.75
CA CYS A 6 -0.90 -14.34 5.01
C CYS A 6 -1.18 -14.25 6.52
N PRO A 7 -1.31 -13.05 7.12
CA PRO A 7 -1.55 -12.92 8.56
C PRO A 7 -2.96 -13.35 8.98
N LYS A 8 -3.91 -13.48 8.03
CA LYS A 8 -5.30 -13.86 8.31
C LYS A 8 -5.50 -15.38 8.37
N CYS A 9 -4.82 -16.15 7.53
CA CYS A 9 -5.02 -17.59 7.40
C CYS A 9 -3.74 -18.44 7.47
N ASN A 10 -2.58 -17.82 7.65
CA ASN A 10 -1.26 -18.45 7.67
C ASN A 10 -0.83 -19.17 6.38
N SER A 11 -1.58 -19.03 5.28
CA SER A 11 -1.20 -19.58 3.98
C SER A 11 0.04 -18.89 3.42
N THR A 12 0.85 -19.64 2.67
CA THR A 12 1.99 -19.16 1.87
C THR A 12 1.61 -18.79 0.43
N GLN A 13 0.34 -18.96 0.06
CA GLN A 13 -0.18 -18.60 -1.27
C GLN A 13 -0.44 -17.08 -1.34
N VAL A 14 0.66 -16.32 -1.38
CA VAL A 14 0.70 -14.86 -1.36
C VAL A 14 1.32 -14.36 -2.66
N TYR A 15 0.66 -13.39 -3.29
CA TYR A 15 1.11 -12.74 -4.52
C TYR A 15 1.29 -11.25 -4.27
N CYS A 16 2.28 -10.65 -4.94
CA CYS A 16 2.63 -9.24 -4.79
C CYS A 16 2.63 -8.56 -6.17
N GLY A 17 2.00 -7.40 -6.26
CA GLY A 17 2.19 -6.45 -7.35
C GLY A 17 3.06 -5.31 -6.87
N LEU A 18 4.17 -5.06 -7.58
CA LEU A 18 5.08 -3.97 -7.28
C LEU A 18 4.62 -2.72 -8.01
N ALA A 19 4.41 -1.62 -7.26
CA ALA A 19 3.92 -0.37 -7.83
C ALA A 19 4.85 0.21 -8.92
N THR A 20 6.15 -0.11 -8.84
CA THR A 20 7.19 0.40 -9.73
C THR A 20 7.34 -0.38 -11.04
N GLU A 21 6.70 -1.55 -11.17
CA GLU A 21 6.95 -2.47 -12.30
C GLU A 21 5.74 -2.63 -13.26
N GLY A 22 4.61 -1.96 -12.99
CA GLY A 22 3.42 -1.99 -13.85
C GLY A 22 2.60 -3.29 -13.80
N GLU A 23 1.35 -3.17 -14.27
CA GLU A 23 0.25 -4.15 -14.56
C GLU A 23 0.14 -5.53 -13.87
N GLY A 24 0.85 -5.81 -12.77
CA GLY A 24 0.71 -7.10 -12.08
C GLY A 24 -0.57 -7.19 -11.25
N LEU A 25 -0.56 -6.53 -10.09
CA LEU A 25 -1.65 -6.56 -9.13
C LEU A 25 -1.81 -5.15 -8.56
N THR A 26 -2.95 -4.52 -8.86
CA THR A 26 -3.25 -3.17 -8.39
C THR A 26 -4.63 -3.11 -7.72
N ALA A 27 -4.76 -2.26 -6.71
CA ALA A 27 -6.04 -1.94 -6.09
C ALA A 27 -6.54 -0.60 -6.66
N GLY A 28 -7.35 -0.66 -7.72
CA GLY A 28 -7.91 0.54 -8.38
C GLY A 28 -7.66 0.56 -9.89
N SER A 29 -7.54 1.77 -10.45
CA SER A 29 -7.32 1.99 -11.89
C SER A 29 -5.82 2.09 -12.19
N TYR A 30 -5.18 0.97 -12.51
CA TYR A 30 -3.81 0.84 -13.05
C TYR A 30 -2.64 1.23 -12.12
N ALA A 31 -2.88 2.05 -11.10
CA ALA A 31 -1.89 2.50 -10.14
C ALA A 31 -2.42 2.27 -8.72
N SER A 32 -1.63 1.62 -7.88
CA SER A 32 -1.92 1.57 -6.44
C SER A 32 -1.16 2.69 -5.77
N GLN A 33 -1.88 3.74 -5.37
CA GLN A 33 -1.31 4.93 -4.75
C GLN A 33 -2.19 5.46 -3.62
N VAL A 34 -1.58 6.20 -2.71
CA VAL A 34 -2.26 7.01 -1.70
C VAL A 34 -1.90 8.48 -1.98
N GLU A 35 -2.91 9.30 -2.18
CA GLU A 35 -2.74 10.76 -2.30
C GLU A 35 -2.79 11.40 -0.92
N VAL A 36 -1.79 12.23 -0.64
CA VAL A 36 -1.63 12.95 0.62
C VAL A 36 -1.73 14.44 0.30
N ALA A 37 -2.87 15.04 0.65
CA ALA A 37 -3.05 16.48 0.58
C ALA A 37 -2.33 17.16 1.75
N THR A 38 -1.58 18.22 1.44
CA THR A 38 -0.96 19.14 2.39
C THR A 38 -1.35 20.58 2.05
N ASP A 39 -1.10 21.51 2.98
CA ASP A 39 -1.54 22.92 2.83
C ASP A 39 -1.00 23.58 1.55
N GLU A 40 0.13 23.08 1.03
CA GLU A 40 0.84 23.63 -0.12
C GLU A 40 0.80 22.75 -1.38
N THR A 41 0.67 21.42 -1.23
CA THR A 41 0.88 20.46 -2.34
C THR A 41 0.04 19.19 -2.18
N CYS A 42 -0.02 18.37 -3.25
CA CYS A 42 -0.48 17.00 -3.15
C CYS A 42 0.70 16.06 -3.43
N ALA A 43 0.98 15.13 -2.52
CA ALA A 43 2.02 14.13 -2.67
C ALA A 43 1.42 12.75 -2.97
N THR A 44 2.13 11.96 -3.77
CA THR A 44 1.72 10.59 -4.12
C THR A 44 2.63 9.59 -3.45
N LEU A 45 2.06 8.68 -2.65
CA LEU A 45 2.75 7.52 -2.11
C LEU A 45 2.37 6.28 -2.92
N TRP A 46 3.34 5.69 -3.61
CA TRP A 46 3.15 4.43 -4.32
C TRP A 46 3.07 3.26 -3.34
N VAL A 47 2.15 2.31 -3.58
CA VAL A 47 1.95 1.18 -2.67
C VAL A 47 2.08 -0.18 -3.36
N ASP A 48 2.87 -1.06 -2.75
CA ASP A 48 2.90 -2.48 -3.07
C ASP A 48 1.58 -3.12 -2.62
N THR A 49 0.97 -3.92 -3.49
CA THR A 49 -0.27 -4.63 -3.17
C THR A 49 0.01 -6.11 -2.98
N TYR A 50 -0.49 -6.70 -1.90
CA TYR A 50 -0.39 -8.12 -1.63
C TYR A 50 -1.79 -8.74 -1.53
N ILE A 51 -1.97 -9.91 -2.15
CA ILE A 51 -3.21 -10.70 -2.06
C ILE A 51 -2.91 -12.14 -1.69
N CYS A 52 -3.68 -12.70 -0.77
CA CYS A 52 -3.68 -14.12 -0.45
C CYS A 52 -4.72 -14.84 -1.30
N SER A 53 -4.29 -15.74 -2.18
CA SER A 53 -5.23 -16.50 -3.03
C SER A 53 -6.02 -17.55 -2.26
N SER A 54 -5.58 -17.96 -1.06
CA SER A 54 -6.31 -18.95 -0.24
C SER A 54 -7.51 -18.37 0.50
N CYS A 55 -7.45 -17.11 0.94
CA CYS A 55 -8.51 -16.51 1.77
C CYS A 55 -9.00 -15.13 1.32
N GLY A 56 -8.44 -14.59 0.23
CA GLY A 56 -8.80 -13.28 -0.30
C GLY A 56 -8.37 -12.09 0.56
N TYR A 57 -7.57 -12.29 1.61
CA TYR A 57 -7.03 -11.17 2.39
C TYR A 57 -6.11 -10.32 1.52
N LEU A 58 -6.27 -9.00 1.61
CA LEU A 58 -5.52 -7.99 0.86
C LEU A 58 -4.87 -7.01 1.84
N GLU A 59 -3.62 -6.66 1.59
CA GLU A 59 -2.91 -5.60 2.31
C GLU A 59 -2.09 -4.76 1.33
N MET A 60 -1.98 -3.46 1.60
CA MET A 60 -1.18 -2.52 0.83
C MET A 60 -0.08 -1.93 1.72
N HIS A 61 1.10 -1.70 1.17
CA HIS A 61 2.19 -1.06 1.89
C HIS A 61 2.83 0.02 1.05
N VAL A 62 3.17 1.16 1.64
CA VAL A 62 4.00 2.18 0.98
C VAL A 62 5.32 1.55 0.54
N ALA A 63 5.66 1.69 -0.74
CA ALA A 63 6.82 1.08 -1.38
C ALA A 63 8.13 1.68 -0.84
N ASN A 64 8.19 3.01 -0.72
CA ASN A 64 9.33 3.73 -0.19
C ASN A 64 9.04 4.30 1.21
N ARG A 65 9.61 3.67 2.25
CA ARG A 65 9.39 4.12 3.64
C ARG A 65 9.96 5.51 3.95
N ALA A 66 10.94 6.00 3.19
CA ALA A 66 11.49 7.34 3.41
C ALA A 66 10.46 8.44 3.14
N GLU A 67 9.50 8.17 2.25
CA GLU A 67 8.43 9.11 1.87
C GLU A 67 7.33 9.23 2.93
N LEU A 68 7.26 8.31 3.91
CA LEU A 68 6.25 8.35 4.98
C LEU A 68 6.32 9.61 5.85
N SER A 69 7.45 10.34 5.82
CA SER A 69 7.59 11.62 6.51
C SER A 69 6.57 12.66 6.05
N ILE A 70 6.02 12.56 4.83
CA ILE A 70 4.98 13.47 4.32
C ILE A 70 3.67 13.40 5.12
N LEU A 71 3.39 12.26 5.75
CA LEU A 71 2.17 12.07 6.54
C LEU A 71 2.10 12.98 7.77
N MET A 72 3.25 13.53 8.21
CA MET A 72 3.29 14.52 9.30
C MET A 72 2.73 15.88 8.89
N GLN A 73 2.57 16.13 7.59
CA GLN A 73 2.09 17.37 6.99
C GLN A 73 0.70 17.19 6.36
N ALA A 74 0.05 16.04 6.57
CA ALA A 74 -1.21 15.71 5.92
C ALA A 74 -2.39 16.47 6.55
N ASP A 75 -3.17 17.14 5.71
CA ASP A 75 -4.32 17.92 6.16
C ASP A 75 -5.56 17.04 6.32
N GLY A 76 -6.35 17.31 7.36
CA GLY A 76 -7.62 16.63 7.58
C GLY A 76 -7.52 15.19 8.08
N TRP A 77 -6.31 14.70 8.39
CA TRP A 77 -6.09 13.38 8.98
C TRP A 77 -5.95 13.51 10.50
N ARG A 78 -6.34 12.46 11.23
CA ARG A 78 -6.08 12.36 12.67
C ARG A 78 -5.31 11.10 12.98
N LYS A 79 -4.34 11.22 13.89
CA LYS A 79 -3.71 10.07 14.52
C LYS A 79 -4.76 9.34 15.37
N VAL A 80 -4.83 8.02 15.25
CA VAL A 80 -5.84 7.20 15.94
C VAL A 80 -5.32 6.67 17.29
N SER A 81 -4.01 6.63 17.53
CA SER A 81 -3.37 6.22 18.79
C SER A 81 -2.05 6.93 19.06
#